data_AF-A0A4R3I4S3-F1
#
_entry.id   AF-A0A4R3I4S3-F1
#
_cell.length_a   1.000
_cell.length_b   1.000
_cell.length_c   1.000
_cell.angle_alpha   90.00
_cell.angle_beta   90.00
_cell.angle_gamma   90.00
#
_symmetry.space_group_name_H-M   'P 1'
#
loop_
_entity.id
_entity.type
_entity.pdbx_description
1 polymer ?
#
loop_
_entity_poly.entity_id
_entity_poly.type
_entity_poly.pdbx_seq_one_letter_code
_entity_poly.pdbx_strand_id
1 'polypeptide(L)' 'MISIFKSDPTKKLKKLREAKLTQAMTAQRNGDIRAYSELTAEAEALYQQILDATSPKA' A
#
# COMPACT_ATOMS: atom_id res chain seq x y z
N MET A 1 9.35 -30.44 1.56
CA MET A 1 9.96 -29.35 2.34
C MET A 1 9.48 -28.03 1.75
N ILE A 2 8.59 -27.34 2.46
CA ILE A 2 8.00 -26.08 1.99
C ILE A 2 9.00 -24.98 2.35
N SER A 3 9.58 -24.32 1.36
CA SER A 3 10.56 -23.24 1.57
C SER A 3 9.81 -21.98 2.02
N ILE A 4 9.53 -21.92 3.32
CA ILE A 4 8.76 -20.85 3.93
C ILE A 4 9.72 -19.71 4.31
N PHE A 5 9.36 -18.50 3.86
CA PHE A 5 9.85 -17.20 4.31
C PHE A 5 11.19 -16.68 3.78
N LYS A 6 11.24 -16.38 2.48
CA LYS A 6 11.72 -15.04 2.12
C LYS A 6 10.57 -14.08 2.44
N SER A 7 10.57 -13.51 3.66
CA SER A 7 9.67 -12.40 3.98
C SER A 7 10.16 -11.21 3.17
N ASP A 8 9.65 -11.07 1.94
CA ASP A 8 9.84 -9.82 1.20
C ASP A 8 9.19 -8.71 2.04
N PRO A 9 9.98 -7.79 2.63
CA PRO A 9 9.43 -6.74 3.48
C PRO A 9 8.44 -5.86 2.70
N THR A 10 8.61 -5.81 1.37
CA THR A 10 7.72 -5.16 0.41
C THR A 10 6.34 -5.83 0.32
N LYS A 11 6.21 -7.14 0.60
CA LYS A 11 4.91 -7.85 0.55
C LYS A 11 3.94 -7.36 1.63
N LYS A 12 4.46 -7.04 2.82
CA LYS A 12 3.66 -6.43 3.90
C LYS A 12 3.19 -5.03 3.51
N LEU A 13 4.08 -4.21 2.95
CA LEU A 13 3.76 -2.86 2.49
C LEU A 13 2.73 -2.87 1.35
N LYS A 14 2.85 -3.80 0.38
CA LYS A 14 1.87 -3.98 -0.71
C LYS A 14 0.48 -4.28 -0.16
N LYS A 15 0.37 -5.22 0.78
CA LYS A 15 -0.90 -5.56 1.43
C LYS A 15 -1.51 -4.38 2.19
N LEU A 16 -0.69 -3.57 2.86
CA LEU A 16 -1.15 -2.35 3.53
C LEU A 16 -1.66 -1.31 2.53
N ARG A 17 -0.94 -1.08 1.42
CA ARG A 17 -1.40 -0.19 0.35
C ARG A 17 -2.73 -0.66 -0.24
N GLU A 18 -2.88 -1.94 -0.53
CA GLU A 18 -4.13 -2.52 -1.05
C GLU A 18 -5.30 -2.30 -0.08
N ALA A 19 -5.08 -2.49 1.22
CA ALA A 19 -6.10 -2.21 2.23
C ALA A 19 -6.52 -0.73 2.23
N LYS A 20 -5.55 0.19 2.14
CA LYS A 20 -5.82 1.64 2.07
C LYS A 20 -6.57 2.04 0.80
N LEU A 21 -6.22 1.47 -0.35
CA LEU A 21 -6.96 1.68 -1.61
C LEU A 21 -8.39 1.16 -1.51
N THR A 22 -8.61 0.00 -0.88
CA THR A 22 -9.95 -0.57 -0.68
C THR A 22 -10.80 0.32 0.21
N GLN A 23 -10.21 0.87 1.27
CA GLN A 23 -10.87 1.86 2.13
C GLN A 23 -11.18 3.14 1.35
N ALA A 24 -10.25 3.62 0.53
CA ALA A 24 -10.45 4.80 -0.32
C ALA A 24 -11.60 4.59 -1.30
N MET A 25 -11.69 3.42 -1.96
CA MET A 25 -12.82 3.10 -2.85
C MET A 25 -14.16 3.09 -2.11
N THR A 26 -14.18 2.59 -0.88
CA THR A 26 -15.38 2.60 -0.05
C THR A 26 -15.76 4.03 0.35
N ALA A 27 -14.78 4.85 0.74
CA ALA A 27 -14.97 6.27 1.04
C ALA A 27 -15.51 7.04 -0.18
N GLN A 28 -14.93 6.80 -1.36
CA GLN A 28 -15.39 7.37 -2.62
C GLN A 28 -16.83 6.97 -2.94
N ARG A 29 -17.17 5.68 -2.78
CA ARG A 29 -18.55 5.18 -2.99
C ARG A 29 -19.55 5.80 -2.01
N ASN A 30 -19.12 6.08 -0.79
CA ASN A 30 -19.93 6.73 0.23
C ASN A 30 -19.99 8.27 0.07
N GLY A 31 -19.24 8.83 -0.88
CA GLY A 31 -19.16 10.28 -1.11
C GLY A 31 -18.25 11.03 -0.13
N ASP A 32 -17.44 10.32 0.66
CA ASP A 32 -16.48 10.93 1.58
C ASP A 32 -15.17 11.27 0.85
N ILE A 33 -15.17 12.45 0.22
CA ILE A 33 -14.03 12.93 -0.58
C ILE A 33 -12.80 13.23 0.29
N ARG A 34 -12.99 13.66 1.54
CA ARG A 34 -11.87 13.94 2.45
C ARG A 34 -11.16 12.65 2.79
N ALA A 35 -11.89 11.65 3.28
CA ALA A 35 -11.33 10.35 3.59
C ALA A 35 -10.70 9.69 2.35
N TYR A 36 -11.34 9.81 1.17
CA TYR A 36 -10.75 9.34 -0.08
C TYR A 36 -9.39 9.98 -0.36
N SER A 37 -9.28 11.31 -0.24
CA SER A 37 -8.04 12.04 -0.49
C SER A 37 -6.92 11.64 0.48
N GLU A 38 -7.24 11.50 1.77
CA GLU A 38 -6.30 11.09 2.82
C GLU A 38 -5.83 9.65 2.60
N LEU A 39 -6.77 8.71 2.41
CA LEU A 39 -6.47 7.29 2.22
C LEU A 39 -5.66 7.04 0.94
N THR A 40 -5.94 7.80 -0.11
CA THR A 40 -5.18 7.72 -1.37
C THR A 40 -3.76 8.28 -1.18
N ALA A 41 -3.59 9.39 -0.46
CA ALA A 41 -2.26 9.92 -0.13
C ALA A 41 -1.43 8.95 0.72
N GLU A 42 -2.04 8.29 1.71
CA GLU A 42 -1.40 7.24 2.50
C GLU A 42 -0.99 6.03 1.64
N ALA A 43 -1.86 5.60 0.72
CA ALA A 43 -1.57 4.53 -0.21
C ALA A 43 -0.39 4.88 -1.14
N GLU A 44 -0.28 6.14 -1.56
CA GLU A 44 0.83 6.67 -2.36
C GLU A 44 2.14 6.67 -1.58
N ALA A 45 2.13 7.13 -0.33
CA ALA A 45 3.30 7.09 0.55
C ALA A 45 3.82 5.66 0.77
N LEU A 46 2.92 4.70 0.95
CA LEU A 46 3.29 3.28 1.05
C LEU A 46 3.91 2.74 -0.26
N TYR A 47 3.49 3.24 -1.41
CA TYR A 47 4.07 2.85 -2.70
C TYR A 47 5.47 3.40 -2.89
N GLN A 48 5.71 4.65 -2.50
CA GLN A 48 7.06 5.21 -2.48
C GLN A 48 7.99 4.37 -1.59
N GLN A 49 7.53 3.95 -0.40
CA GLN A 49 8.30 3.03 0.44
C GLN A 49 8.58 1.67 -0.21
N ILE A 50 7.63 1.14 -1.00
CA ILE A 50 7.83 -0.10 -1.75
C ILE A 50 8.87 0.11 -2.86
N LEU A 51 8.79 1.24 -3.58
CA LEU A 51 9.74 1.61 -4.63
C LEU A 51 11.15 1.78 -4.07
N ASP A 52 11.31 2.49 -2.95
CA ASP A 52 12.59 2.67 -2.28
C ASP A 52 13.17 1.34 -1.78
N ALA A 53 12.32 0.45 -1.27
CA ALA A 53 12.75 -0.86 -0.78
C ALA A 53 13.07 -1.87 -1.90
N THR A 54 12.56 -1.67 -3.12
CA THR A 54 12.79 -2.55 -4.28
C THR A 54 13.80 -1.99 -5.28
N SER A 55 14.12 -0.69 -5.21
CA SER A 55 15.12 -0.08 -6.07
C SER A 55 16.51 -0.48 -5.57
N PRO A 56 17.34 -1.14 -6.40
CA PRO A 56 18.75 -1.29 -6.07
C PRO A 56 19.33 0.12 -6.08
N LYS A 57 19.64 0.64 -4.90
CA LYS A 57 20.41 1.87 -4.74
C LYS A 57 21.74 1.64 -5.48
N ALA A 58 21.85 2.22 -6.68
CA ALA A 58 23.06 2.18 -7.49
C ALA A 58 24.17 3.00 -6.83
#